data_AF-A0A7I9Y871-F1
#
_entry.id   AF-A0A7I9Y871-F1
#
_cell.length_a   1.000
_cell.length_b   1.000
_cell.length_c   1.000
_cell.angle_alpha   90.00
_cell.angle_beta   90.00
_cell.angle_gamma   90.00
#
_symmetry.space_group_name_H-M   'P 1'
#
loop_
_entity.id
_entity.type
_entity.pdbx_description
1 polymer ?
#
loop_
_entity_poly.entity_id
_entity_poly.type
_entity_poly.pdbx_seq_one_letter_code
_entity_poly.pdbx_strand_id
1 'polypeptide(L)'
;MAVDAAPPIGRTPFEGRTDTEASLAIRNSPGRWHNPAFQGDVKFPASQNSGNYRIGSGKSQFTLNIDWLGTQVRAYRDAGDIAHVAVISRARERTKLLADVSQFDTSNRVVYAGTGDAFVLHNCNGFWALLYIDKLYTRAGQLNREDLVDFRYAIQPNRTPDFSGFVFPGTDADDTETSEPAGR
;
A
#
# COMPACT_ATOMS: atom_id res chain seq x y z
N MET A 1 -11.14 -48.35 -52.12
CA MET A 1 -10.32 -47.21 -51.70
C MET A 1 -11.10 -46.51 -50.60
N ALA A 2 -10.70 -46.69 -49.33
CA ALA A 2 -11.35 -46.07 -48.19
C ALA A 2 -10.56 -44.80 -47.84
N VAL A 3 -11.24 -43.65 -47.86
CA VAL A 3 -10.66 -42.38 -47.46
C VAL A 3 -10.65 -42.31 -45.94
N ASP A 4 -9.48 -42.05 -45.38
CA ASP A 4 -9.25 -41.92 -43.94
C ASP A 4 -9.97 -40.66 -43.43
N ALA A 5 -10.97 -40.83 -42.57
CA ALA A 5 -11.73 -39.73 -42.01
C ALA A 5 -11.00 -39.20 -40.77
N ALA A 6 -10.45 -37.97 -40.86
CA ALA A 6 -9.87 -37.29 -39.72
C ALA A 6 -10.90 -37.13 -38.58
N PRO A 7 -10.53 -37.35 -37.31
CA PRO A 7 -11.45 -37.25 -36.19
C PRO A 7 -11.92 -35.78 -35.99
N PRO A 8 -13.15 -35.57 -35.52
CA PRO A 8 -13.69 -34.23 -35.32
C PRO A 8 -12.83 -33.45 -34.32
N ILE A 9 -12.42 -32.24 -34.71
CA ILE A 9 -11.72 -31.28 -33.86
C ILE A 9 -12.60 -31.00 -32.64
N GLY A 10 -12.10 -31.33 -31.44
CA GLY A 10 -12.75 -30.96 -30.18
C GLY A 10 -12.84 -29.44 -30.02
N ARG A 11 -13.92 -28.96 -29.39
CA ARG A 11 -14.12 -27.52 -29.13
C ARG A 11 -12.91 -26.93 -28.43
N THR A 12 -12.40 -25.81 -28.97
CA THR A 12 -11.29 -25.07 -28.37
C THR A 12 -11.67 -24.54 -26.98
N PRO A 13 -10.78 -24.63 -25.98
CA PRO A 13 -11.07 -24.28 -24.58
C PRO A 13 -11.25 -22.76 -24.31
N PHE A 14 -11.28 -21.94 -25.36
CA PHE A 14 -11.45 -20.48 -25.28
C PHE A 14 -12.89 -20.04 -25.62
N GLU A 15 -13.78 -20.98 -25.92
CA GLU A 15 -15.18 -20.71 -26.21
C GLU A 15 -15.92 -20.36 -24.91
N GLY A 16 -16.01 -19.07 -24.59
CA GLY A 16 -16.89 -18.59 -23.51
C GLY A 16 -16.45 -17.36 -22.71
N ARG A 17 -15.28 -16.75 -22.95
CA ARG A 17 -14.95 -15.44 -22.35
C ARG A 17 -14.94 -14.38 -23.42
N THR A 18 -15.83 -13.40 -23.28
CA THR A 18 -15.81 -12.21 -24.14
C THR A 18 -14.51 -11.43 -23.90
N ASP A 19 -14.00 -10.76 -24.93
CA ASP A 19 -12.81 -9.88 -24.85
C ASP A 19 -12.95 -8.83 -23.72
N THR A 20 -14.19 -8.43 -23.46
CA THR A 20 -14.62 -7.59 -22.33
C THR A 20 -14.33 -8.21 -20.97
N GLU A 21 -14.62 -9.51 -20.76
CA GLU A 21 -14.35 -10.21 -19.49
C GLU A 21 -12.86 -10.45 -19.27
N ALA A 22 -12.11 -10.77 -20.33
CA ALA A 22 -10.66 -10.89 -20.26
C ALA A 22 -10.00 -9.54 -19.91
N SER A 23 -10.45 -8.45 -20.53
CA SER A 23 -10.02 -7.09 -20.20
C SER A 23 -10.39 -6.66 -18.79
N LEU A 24 -11.58 -7.05 -18.30
CA LEU A 24 -12.01 -6.81 -16.92
C LEU A 24 -11.15 -7.59 -15.92
N ALA A 25 -10.82 -8.85 -16.23
CA ALA A 25 -9.96 -9.69 -15.41
C ALA A 25 -8.52 -9.17 -15.32
N ILE A 26 -7.98 -8.64 -16.43
CA ILE A 26 -6.65 -8.01 -16.42
C ILE A 26 -6.68 -6.69 -15.63
N ARG A 27 -7.72 -5.86 -15.78
CA ARG A 27 -7.89 -4.62 -14.99
C ARG A 27 -8.07 -4.89 -13.48
N ASN A 28 -8.74 -5.98 -13.13
CA ASN A 28 -8.91 -6.45 -11.75
C ASN A 28 -7.82 -7.44 -11.31
N SER A 29 -6.69 -7.51 -12.01
CA SER A 29 -5.64 -8.48 -11.69
C SER A 29 -5.20 -8.35 -10.22
N PRO A 30 -5.26 -9.43 -9.44
CA PRO A 30 -4.94 -9.38 -8.00
C PRO A 30 -3.49 -8.97 -7.72
N GLY A 31 -2.58 -9.15 -8.70
CA GLY A 31 -1.19 -8.71 -8.60
C GLY A 31 -0.99 -7.18 -8.59
N ARG A 32 -1.98 -6.39 -9.06
CA ARG A 32 -1.91 -4.91 -8.97
C ARG A 32 -2.09 -4.42 -7.53
N TRP A 33 -2.75 -5.23 -6.68
CA TRP A 33 -3.10 -4.89 -5.31
C TRP A 33 -2.22 -5.61 -4.28
N HIS A 34 -1.09 -6.16 -4.72
CA HIS A 34 -0.16 -6.89 -3.87
C HIS A 34 1.27 -6.48 -4.16
N ASN A 35 1.97 -5.99 -3.14
CA ASN A 35 3.40 -5.77 -3.21
C ASN A 35 4.12 -6.68 -2.19
N PRO A 36 4.87 -7.71 -2.65
CA PRO A 36 5.55 -8.64 -1.75
C PRO A 36 6.80 -8.04 -1.08
N ALA A 37 7.26 -6.85 -1.50
CA ALA A 37 8.45 -6.21 -0.95
C ALA A 37 8.24 -5.76 0.50
N PHE A 38 9.32 -5.76 1.29
CA PHE A 38 9.31 -5.27 2.67
C PHE A 38 9.27 -3.75 2.77
N GLN A 39 9.66 -3.04 1.72
CA GLN A 39 9.61 -1.58 1.67
C GLN A 39 9.26 -1.14 0.26
N GLY A 40 8.61 0.02 0.14
CA GLY A 40 8.35 0.60 -1.17
C GLY A 40 7.41 1.79 -1.12
N ASP A 41 7.36 2.48 -2.25
CA ASP A 41 6.47 3.59 -2.51
C ASP A 41 5.32 3.07 -3.37
N VAL A 42 4.09 3.29 -2.91
CA VAL A 42 2.87 2.78 -3.54
C VAL A 42 1.95 3.94 -3.84
N LYS A 43 1.48 3.97 -5.08
CA LYS A 43 0.38 4.84 -5.51
C LYS A 43 -0.88 4.02 -5.61
N PHE A 44 -1.76 4.17 -4.63
CA PHE A 44 -2.96 3.36 -4.48
C PHE A 44 -4.22 4.20 -4.75
N PRO A 45 -5.01 3.88 -5.79
CA PRO A 45 -6.33 4.48 -5.96
C PRO A 45 -7.31 3.88 -4.93
N ALA A 46 -7.53 4.59 -3.82
CA ALA A 46 -8.42 4.16 -2.73
C ALA A 46 -9.89 4.04 -3.15
N SER A 47 -10.29 4.69 -4.25
CA SER A 47 -11.62 4.50 -4.84
C SER A 47 -11.81 3.16 -5.57
N GLN A 48 -10.76 2.33 -5.68
CA GLN A 48 -10.78 1.03 -6.35
C GLN A 48 -10.51 -0.12 -5.37
N ASN A 49 -10.93 -1.33 -5.73
CA ASN A 49 -10.75 -2.57 -4.94
C ASN A 49 -11.30 -2.51 -3.49
N SER A 50 -12.31 -1.66 -3.26
CA SER A 50 -12.89 -1.40 -1.94
C SER A 50 -11.83 -1.06 -0.88
N GLY A 51 -10.78 -0.33 -1.26
CA GLY A 51 -9.73 0.07 -0.33
C GLY A 51 -8.76 -1.05 0.07
N ASN A 52 -8.90 -2.26 -0.49
CA ASN A 52 -8.06 -3.39 -0.10
C ASN A 52 -6.71 -3.39 -0.82
N TYR A 53 -5.63 -3.49 -0.05
CA TYR A 53 -4.27 -3.59 -0.58
C TYR A 53 -3.42 -4.51 0.28
N ARG A 54 -2.60 -5.36 -0.32
CA ARG A 54 -1.75 -6.31 0.41
C ARG A 54 -0.29 -5.91 0.31
N ILE A 55 0.41 -5.84 1.44
CA ILE A 55 1.85 -5.64 1.50
C ILE A 55 2.54 -6.83 2.17
N GLY A 56 3.79 -7.07 1.78
CA GLY A 56 4.61 -8.16 2.30
C GLY A 56 4.21 -9.54 1.75
N SER A 57 4.83 -10.58 2.30
CA SER A 57 4.62 -11.95 1.84
C SER A 57 4.66 -12.94 3.01
N GLY A 58 3.97 -14.07 2.85
CA GLY A 58 3.97 -15.15 3.84
C GLY A 58 3.47 -14.69 5.22
N LYS A 59 4.29 -14.87 6.26
CA LYS A 59 3.94 -14.53 7.65
C LYS A 59 4.04 -13.03 7.97
N SER A 60 4.70 -12.24 7.13
CA SER A 60 4.82 -10.79 7.25
C SER A 60 3.88 -10.07 6.27
N GLN A 61 2.79 -10.72 5.88
CA GLN A 61 1.75 -10.11 5.06
C GLN A 61 0.84 -9.24 5.93
N PHE A 62 0.39 -8.11 5.35
CA PHE A 62 -0.64 -7.25 5.92
C PHE A 62 -1.67 -6.91 4.84
N THR A 63 -2.95 -7.09 5.16
CA THR A 63 -4.07 -6.69 4.32
C THR A 63 -4.61 -5.36 4.82
N LEU A 64 -4.22 -4.30 4.13
CA LEU A 64 -4.71 -2.95 4.35
C LEU A 64 -6.14 -2.86 3.85
N ASN A 65 -7.01 -2.27 4.65
CA ASN A 65 -8.32 -1.79 4.22
C ASN A 65 -8.34 -0.29 4.51
N ILE A 66 -8.21 0.50 3.44
CA ILE A 66 -8.07 1.95 3.49
C ILE A 66 -9.25 2.61 2.77
N ASP A 67 -10.01 3.39 3.51
CA ASP A 67 -11.09 4.21 2.95
C ASP A 67 -10.68 5.69 2.88
N TRP A 68 -11.09 6.33 1.79
CA TRP A 68 -10.87 7.75 1.56
C TRP A 68 -12.01 8.63 2.10
N LEU A 69 -11.65 9.70 2.82
CA LEU A 69 -12.59 10.67 3.42
C LEU A 69 -12.35 12.11 2.90
N GLY A 70 -11.67 12.28 1.77
CA GLY A 70 -11.42 13.59 1.16
C GLY A 70 -10.11 14.25 1.61
N THR A 71 -9.96 14.52 2.91
CA THR A 71 -8.73 15.13 3.47
C THR A 71 -7.91 14.16 4.31
N GLN A 72 -8.48 13.01 4.61
CA GLN A 72 -7.89 11.97 5.44
C GLN A 72 -8.24 10.60 4.85
N VAL A 73 -7.47 9.61 5.24
CA VAL A 73 -7.76 8.20 5.03
C VAL A 73 -8.00 7.54 6.37
N ARG A 74 -8.87 6.52 6.40
CA ARG A 74 -9.04 5.66 7.56
C ARG A 74 -8.57 4.26 7.26
N ALA A 75 -7.89 3.64 8.22
CA ALA A 75 -7.47 2.25 8.14
C ALA A 75 -8.22 1.41 9.17
N TYR A 76 -8.56 0.18 8.78
CA TYR A 76 -9.31 -0.77 9.61
C TYR A 76 -8.41 -1.89 10.15
N ARG A 77 -8.68 -2.29 11.39
CA ARG A 77 -8.13 -3.50 12.01
C ARG A 77 -8.85 -4.79 11.59
N ASP A 78 -9.94 -4.69 10.84
CA ASP A 78 -10.88 -5.79 10.61
C ASP A 78 -10.30 -6.92 9.73
N ALA A 79 -9.14 -6.71 9.10
CA ALA A 79 -8.47 -7.74 8.34
C ALA A 79 -7.93 -8.85 9.26
N GLY A 80 -8.17 -10.12 8.90
CA GLY A 80 -7.84 -11.27 9.75
C GLY A 80 -6.34 -11.46 10.02
N ASP A 81 -5.48 -10.79 9.26
CA ASP A 81 -4.03 -10.75 9.45
C ASP A 81 -3.54 -9.55 10.28
N ILE A 82 -4.38 -8.59 10.65
CA ILE A 82 -4.02 -7.43 11.48
C ILE A 82 -4.52 -7.65 12.92
N ALA A 83 -3.60 -7.66 13.87
CA ALA A 83 -3.94 -7.72 15.30
C ALA A 83 -4.22 -6.33 15.87
N HIS A 84 -3.45 -5.33 15.43
CA HIS A 84 -3.38 -4.01 16.05
C HIS A 84 -3.10 -2.93 15.00
N VAL A 85 -3.74 -1.78 15.17
CA VAL A 85 -3.53 -0.60 14.31
C VAL A 85 -3.44 0.66 15.16
N ALA A 86 -2.49 1.52 14.83
CA ALA A 86 -2.30 2.83 15.46
C ALA A 86 -1.96 3.89 14.41
N VAL A 87 -2.03 5.16 14.82
CA VAL A 87 -1.63 6.30 14.00
C VAL A 87 -0.59 7.16 14.73
N ILE A 88 0.42 7.59 13.98
CA ILE A 88 1.42 8.55 14.39
C ILE A 88 1.16 9.83 13.61
N SER A 89 0.59 10.83 14.30
CA SER A 89 0.42 12.14 13.69
C SER A 89 1.77 12.84 13.48
N ARG A 90 1.96 13.48 12.32
CA ARG A 90 3.20 14.18 11.95
C ARG A 90 4.45 13.31 12.16
N ALA A 91 4.47 12.14 11.54
CA ALA A 91 5.51 11.12 11.77
C ALA A 91 6.93 11.64 11.53
N ARG A 92 7.12 12.58 10.58
CA ARG A 92 8.42 13.23 10.32
C ARG A 92 8.95 14.06 11.50
N GLU A 93 8.05 14.75 12.21
CA GLU A 93 8.43 15.57 13.38
C GLU A 93 8.68 14.71 14.62
N ARG A 94 8.19 13.46 14.61
CA ARG A 94 8.18 12.55 15.76
C ARG A 94 9.03 11.32 15.53
N THR A 95 10.18 11.47 14.88
CA THR A 95 11.13 10.37 14.62
C THR A 95 11.54 9.58 15.86
N LYS A 96 11.59 10.24 17.03
CA LYS A 96 11.84 9.58 18.32
C LYS A 96 10.80 8.51 18.67
N LEU A 97 9.53 8.72 18.29
CA LEU A 97 8.46 7.76 18.54
C LEU A 97 8.48 6.60 17.54
N LEU A 98 9.24 6.71 16.44
CA LEU A 98 9.45 5.61 15.51
C LEU A 98 10.41 4.57 16.07
N ALA A 99 11.22 4.90 17.08
CA ALA A 99 12.12 3.93 17.72
C ALA A 99 11.35 2.86 18.51
N ASP A 100 10.16 3.20 19.02
CA ASP A 100 9.28 2.25 19.69
C ASP A 100 7.80 2.59 19.44
N VAL A 101 7.28 2.06 18.34
CA VAL A 101 5.87 2.27 17.96
C VAL A 101 4.89 1.43 18.77
N SER A 102 5.36 0.57 19.67
CA SER A 102 4.49 -0.25 20.53
C SER A 102 3.78 0.56 21.62
N GLN A 103 4.27 1.77 21.89
CA GLN A 103 3.74 2.67 22.93
C GLN A 103 2.40 3.32 22.55
N PHE A 104 2.00 3.24 21.29
CA PHE A 104 0.75 3.85 20.82
C PHE A 104 -0.47 2.99 21.20
N ASP A 105 -1.60 3.65 21.44
CA ASP A 105 -2.86 2.95 21.69
C ASP A 105 -3.32 2.24 20.42
N THR A 106 -3.27 0.90 20.48
CA THR A 106 -3.63 -0.01 19.39
C THR A 106 -4.99 -0.68 19.60
N SER A 107 -5.77 -0.22 20.59
CA SER A 107 -7.09 -0.77 20.93
C SER A 107 -8.17 -0.35 19.93
N ASN A 108 -7.87 0.66 19.10
CA ASN A 108 -8.81 1.19 18.13
C ASN A 108 -9.06 0.21 16.99
N ARG A 109 -10.33 0.06 16.63
CA ARG A 109 -10.75 -0.70 15.43
C ARG A 109 -10.47 0.08 14.15
N VAL A 110 -10.58 1.40 14.21
CA VAL A 110 -10.44 2.32 13.08
C VAL A 110 -9.54 3.47 13.50
N VAL A 111 -8.58 3.81 12.65
CA VAL A 111 -7.70 4.97 12.85
C VAL A 111 -7.76 5.88 11.64
N TYR A 112 -7.50 7.16 11.83
CA TYR A 112 -7.55 8.19 10.80
C TYR A 112 -6.18 8.82 10.66
N ALA A 113 -5.71 9.00 9.42
CA ALA A 113 -4.44 9.65 9.13
C ALA A 113 -4.60 10.57 7.92
N GLY A 114 -4.00 11.74 8.00
CA GLY A 114 -3.89 12.69 6.88
C GLY A 114 -2.54 12.62 6.19
N THR A 115 -2.33 13.56 5.28
CA THR A 115 -1.02 13.83 4.68
C THR A 115 0.02 14.14 5.77
N GLY A 116 1.15 13.44 5.76
CA GLY A 116 2.22 13.62 6.74
C GLY A 116 2.11 12.76 8.01
N ASP A 117 1.01 12.03 8.17
CA ASP A 117 0.82 11.07 9.24
C ASP A 117 1.29 9.67 8.79
N ALA A 118 1.48 8.76 9.76
CA ALA A 118 1.79 7.36 9.47
C ALA A 118 0.86 6.40 10.22
N PHE A 119 0.47 5.32 9.57
CA PHE A 119 -0.15 4.17 10.20
C PHE A 119 0.91 3.20 10.71
N VAL A 120 0.67 2.65 11.89
CA VAL A 120 1.43 1.53 12.44
C VAL A 120 0.50 0.34 12.47
N LEU A 121 0.99 -0.76 11.93
CA LEU A 121 0.26 -2.01 11.83
C LEU A 121 1.07 -3.09 12.51
N HIS A 122 0.39 -3.93 13.28
CA HIS A 122 1.00 -5.11 13.86
C HIS A 122 0.13 -6.32 13.57
N ASN A 123 0.75 -7.33 12.95
CA ASN A 123 0.04 -8.50 12.47
C ASN A 123 -0.08 -9.58 13.55
N CYS A 124 -0.97 -10.54 13.33
CA CYS A 124 -1.17 -11.68 14.26
C CYS A 124 0.08 -12.57 14.42
N ASN A 125 1.09 -12.41 13.56
CA ASN A 125 2.35 -13.17 13.58
C ASN A 125 3.50 -12.43 14.28
N GLY A 126 3.26 -11.24 14.85
CA GLY A 126 4.26 -10.47 15.59
C GLY A 126 5.11 -9.51 14.74
N PHE A 127 4.78 -9.30 13.47
CA PHE A 127 5.49 -8.38 12.59
C PHE A 127 4.88 -6.99 12.66
N TRP A 128 5.73 -5.98 12.52
CA TRP A 128 5.36 -4.57 12.50
C TRP A 128 5.51 -4.01 11.09
N ALA A 129 4.60 -3.11 10.71
CA ALA A 129 4.70 -2.32 9.50
C ALA A 129 4.35 -0.85 9.77
N LEU A 130 5.07 0.04 9.11
CA LEU A 130 4.83 1.48 9.09
C LEU A 130 4.35 1.87 7.69
N LEU A 131 3.29 2.67 7.63
CA LEU A 131 2.71 3.20 6.39
C LEU A 131 2.65 4.72 6.49
N TYR A 132 3.61 5.42 5.89
CA TYR A 132 3.64 6.87 5.85
C TYR A 132 2.85 7.41 4.65
N ILE A 133 1.94 8.34 4.89
CA ILE A 133 1.15 8.98 3.85
C ILE A 133 1.90 10.20 3.33
N ASP A 134 2.38 10.12 2.09
CA ASP A 134 3.08 11.22 1.44
C ASP A 134 2.09 12.25 0.90
N LYS A 135 1.12 11.80 0.09
CA LYS A 135 0.16 12.68 -0.58
C LYS A 135 -1.20 12.04 -0.74
N LEU A 136 -2.21 12.88 -0.61
CA LEU A 136 -3.62 12.56 -0.74
C LEU A 136 -4.20 13.50 -1.79
N TYR A 137 -4.64 12.98 -2.94
CA TYR A 137 -5.20 13.82 -4.01
C TYR A 137 -6.26 13.10 -4.84
N THR A 138 -7.24 13.85 -5.31
CA THR A 138 -8.23 13.37 -6.26
C THR A 138 -7.79 13.73 -7.67
N ARG A 139 -7.82 12.76 -8.59
CA ARG A 139 -7.75 12.99 -10.03
C ARG A 139 -9.15 12.89 -10.62
N ALA A 140 -9.68 14.03 -11.08
CA ALA A 140 -10.89 14.04 -11.90
C ALA A 140 -10.50 13.68 -13.34
N GLY A 141 -10.83 12.46 -13.77
CA GLY A 141 -10.78 12.08 -15.17
C GLY A 141 -12.05 12.53 -15.91
N GLN A 142 -12.01 12.43 -17.24
CA GLN A 142 -13.13 12.83 -18.11
C GLN A 142 -14.39 11.94 -17.94
N LEU A 143 -14.25 10.77 -17.30
CA LEU A 143 -15.32 9.80 -17.07
C LEU A 143 -15.44 9.34 -15.60
N ASN A 144 -14.36 9.34 -14.81
CA ASN A 144 -14.36 8.88 -13.42
C ASN A 144 -13.50 9.77 -12.52
N ARG A 145 -13.94 9.93 -11.28
CA ARG A 145 -13.14 10.50 -10.18
C ARG A 145 -12.33 9.38 -9.53
N GLU A 146 -11.00 9.52 -9.52
CA GLU A 146 -10.10 8.60 -8.85
C GLU A 146 -9.49 9.29 -7.63
N ASP A 147 -9.67 8.70 -6.45
CA ASP A 147 -9.04 9.19 -5.23
C ASP A 147 -7.73 8.41 -5.02
N LEU A 148 -6.61 9.11 -5.10
CA LEU A 148 -5.26 8.55 -5.08
C LEU A 148 -4.58 8.84 -3.75
N VAL A 149 -3.99 7.79 -3.19
CA VAL A 149 -3.21 7.79 -1.96
C VAL A 149 -1.81 7.36 -2.32
N ASP A 150 -0.88 8.31 -2.26
CA ASP A 150 0.55 8.03 -2.38
C ASP A 150 1.08 7.80 -0.96
N PHE A 151 1.49 6.56 -0.67
CA PHE A 151 2.04 6.19 0.62
C PHE A 151 3.35 5.40 0.45
N ARG A 152 4.24 5.55 1.41
CA ARG A 152 5.46 4.77 1.52
C ARG A 152 5.33 3.83 2.70
N TYR A 153 5.74 2.58 2.54
CA TYR A 153 5.65 1.61 3.61
C TYR A 153 7.00 0.92 3.87
N ALA A 154 7.16 0.45 5.10
CA ALA A 154 8.24 -0.41 5.53
C ALA A 154 7.71 -1.47 6.50
N ILE A 155 8.19 -2.70 6.36
CA ILE A 155 7.85 -3.85 7.19
C ILE A 155 9.14 -4.27 7.88
N GLN A 156 9.08 -4.46 9.19
CA GLN A 156 10.21 -4.92 9.97
C GLN A 156 10.26 -6.45 10.03
N PRO A 157 11.19 -7.11 9.29
CA PRO A 157 11.27 -8.57 9.26
C PRO A 157 11.79 -9.17 10.57
N ASN A 158 12.50 -8.37 11.38
CA ASN A 158 13.04 -8.74 12.68
C ASN A 158 12.00 -8.71 13.82
N ARG A 159 10.73 -8.36 13.53
CA ARG A 159 9.63 -8.26 14.51
C ARG A 159 9.84 -7.20 15.59
N THR A 160 10.77 -6.27 15.41
CA THR A 160 10.95 -5.16 16.34
C THR A 160 10.05 -3.98 15.95
N PRO A 161 9.52 -3.21 16.91
CA PRO A 161 8.76 -1.99 16.66
C PRO A 161 9.66 -0.77 16.34
N ASP A 162 10.92 -0.97 15.94
CA ASP A 162 11.84 0.11 15.59
C ASP A 162 11.76 0.43 14.10
N PHE A 163 11.45 1.69 13.78
CA PHE A 163 11.44 2.28 12.45
C PHE A 163 12.31 3.54 12.40
N SER A 164 13.30 3.64 13.28
CA SER A 164 14.19 4.81 13.36
C SER A 164 14.97 5.04 12.04
N GLY A 165 15.25 3.96 11.30
CA GLY A 165 15.87 3.99 9.98
C GLY A 165 14.92 4.23 8.81
N PHE A 166 13.65 4.56 9.05
CA PHE A 166 12.70 4.82 7.96
C PHE A 166 13.06 6.11 7.21
N VAL A 167 13.32 5.98 5.91
CA VAL A 167 13.61 7.12 5.03
C VAL A 167 12.29 7.72 4.55
N PHE A 168 12.02 8.95 4.97
CA PHE A 168 10.84 9.67 4.51
C PHE A 168 11.03 10.13 3.05
N PRO A 169 9.97 10.13 2.24
CA PRO A 169 10.06 10.65 0.87
C PRO A 169 10.41 12.15 0.87
N GLY A 170 11.38 12.55 0.04
CA GLY A 170 11.84 13.96 -0.01
C GLY A 170 12.82 14.38 1.09
N THR A 171 13.47 13.42 1.77
CA THR A 171 14.63 13.70 2.64
C THR A 171 15.91 13.98 1.84
N ASP A 172 15.94 13.67 0.54
CA ASP A 172 17.00 14.07 -0.39
C ASP A 172 16.59 15.33 -1.18
N ALA A 173 16.56 16.48 -0.51
CA ALA A 173 16.64 17.79 -1.16
C ALA A 173 17.02 18.84 -0.11
N ASP A 174 18.16 19.49 -0.37
CA ASP A 174 18.67 20.70 0.29
C ASP A 174 19.63 20.52 1.48
N ASP A 175 20.82 20.01 1.18
CA ASP A 175 22.07 20.38 1.89
C ASP A 175 23.26 20.29 0.92
N THR A 176 23.15 20.98 -0.21
CA THR A 176 24.29 21.32 -1.07
C THR A 176 24.10 22.71 -1.67
N GLU A 177 23.92 23.73 -0.81
CA GLU A 177 24.32 25.07 -1.22
C GLU A 177 25.78 25.26 -0.83
N THR A 178 26.63 25.05 -1.84
CA THR A 178 28.06 25.29 -1.83
C THR A 178 28.32 26.71 -1.33
N SER A 179 28.88 26.81 -0.13
CA SER A 179 29.44 28.05 0.40
C SER A 179 30.68 28.39 -0.42
N GLU A 180 30.52 29.20 -1.47
CA GLU A 180 31.63 29.86 -2.16
C GLU A 180 32.16 30.99 -1.26
N PRO A 181 33.42 30.96 -0.80
CA PRO A 181 33.99 32.09 -0.09
C PRO A 181 34.40 33.15 -1.11
N ALA A 182 33.62 34.22 -1.23
CA ALA A 182 34.05 35.43 -1.91
C ALA A 182 35.17 36.10 -1.10
N GLY A 183 36.41 35.69 -1.41
CA GLY A 183 37.62 36.36 -1.00
C GLY A 183 38.13 37.29 -2.10
N ARG A 184 38.46 38.52 -1.69
CA ARG A 184 39.23 39.60 -2.35
C ARG A 184 38.51 40.58 -3.26
#